data_AF-A0A4Q7ALT9-F1
#
_entry.id   AF-A0A4Q7ALT9-F1
#
_cell.length_a   1.000
_cell.length_b   1.000
_cell.length_c   1.000
_cell.angle_alpha   90.00
_cell.angle_beta   90.00
_cell.angle_gamma   90.00
#
_symmetry.space_group_name_H-M   'P 1'
#
loop_
_entity.id
_entity.type
_entity.pdbx_description
1 polymer ?
#
loop_
_entity_poly.entity_id
_entity_poly.type
_entity_poly.pdbx_seq_one_letter_code
_entity_poly.pdbx_strand_id
1 'polypeptide(L)'
;MPHMPLQELRAIYPMPDNQHDHSTPLLLTYNPNYNWVYKRLVSSENDLVGAIAYVLYKEHKIEFILKIEADTGSDPSSEQLRAFHQQSCLDSSLAGFQNRAQGLVNEFLRNALTSHAEYIESQADQRMEERVKLATQSLEEQITVLQNTINTNHQLVTTEIINKKGILNRLGEAFLNILYGLAIIAIVGGVFNGYKWISSLNNAAENASGINK
;
A
#
# COMPACT_ATOMS: atom_id res chain seq x y z
N MET A 1 -34.40 23.74 1.91
CA MET A 1 -35.86 23.79 2.13
C MET A 1 -36.22 25.21 2.56
N PRO A 2 -37.23 25.84 1.96
CA PRO A 2 -37.53 27.25 2.20
C PRO A 2 -38.17 27.42 3.59
N HIS A 3 -37.69 28.40 4.35
CA HIS A 3 -38.22 28.75 5.67
C HIS A 3 -39.60 29.39 5.53
N MET A 4 -40.62 28.73 6.04
CA MET A 4 -41.97 29.28 6.17
C MET A 4 -42.03 30.23 7.38
N PRO A 5 -42.60 31.45 7.24
CA PRO A 5 -42.64 32.43 8.32
C PRO A 5 -43.62 32.04 9.43
N LEU A 6 -43.24 32.33 10.68
CA LEU A 6 -43.92 31.99 11.94
C LEU A 6 -45.40 32.40 12.05
N GLN A 7 -45.91 33.19 11.11
CA GLN A 7 -47.30 33.67 11.10
C GLN A 7 -48.27 32.58 10.63
N GLU A 8 -47.82 31.64 9.78
CA GLU A 8 -48.67 30.55 9.26
C GLU A 8 -48.86 29.42 10.28
N LEU A 9 -47.90 29.23 11.20
CA LEU A 9 -48.00 28.28 12.33
C LEU A 9 -49.14 28.61 13.30
N ARG A 10 -49.59 29.87 13.34
CA ARG A 10 -50.65 30.34 14.25
C ARG A 10 -52.07 30.01 13.73
N ALA A 11 -52.21 29.68 12.45
CA ALA A 11 -53.51 29.35 11.84
C ALA A 11 -53.94 27.89 12.08
N ILE A 12 -52.98 26.99 12.37
CA ILE A 12 -53.22 25.55 12.52
C ILE A 12 -53.65 25.18 13.96
N TYR A 13 -53.37 26.05 14.95
CA TYR A 13 -53.74 25.83 16.35
C TYR A 13 -54.45 27.05 16.93
N PRO A 14 -55.79 27.10 16.92
CA PRO A 14 -56.52 28.16 17.61
C PRO A 14 -56.32 27.99 19.12
N MET A 15 -55.57 28.92 19.72
CA MET A 15 -55.43 29.01 21.17
C MET A 15 -56.79 29.42 21.77
N PRO A 16 -57.24 28.81 22.89
CA PRO A 16 -58.43 29.27 23.57
C PRO A 16 -58.17 30.68 24.12
N ASP A 17 -59.07 31.60 23.78
CA ASP A 17 -59.03 32.97 24.25
C ASP A 17 -59.35 32.97 25.75
N ASN A 18 -58.34 33.17 26.60
CA ASN A 18 -58.60 33.53 27.99
C ASN A 18 -57.52 34.45 28.55
N GLN A 19 -58.03 35.45 29.25
CA GLN A 19 -57.39 36.71 29.60
C GLN A 19 -56.26 36.55 30.62
N HIS A 20 -55.21 37.34 30.38
CA HIS A 20 -54.27 37.94 31.32
C HIS A 20 -53.70 37.09 32.47
N ASP A 21 -52.44 36.66 32.31
CA ASP A 21 -51.43 36.93 33.33
C ASP A 21 -50.04 37.12 32.68
N HIS A 22 -49.44 38.27 32.95
CA HIS A 22 -48.13 38.67 32.46
C HIS A 22 -47.04 38.15 33.41
N SER A 23 -46.73 36.85 33.40
CA SER A 23 -45.44 36.31 33.85
C SER A 23 -45.37 34.80 33.71
N THR A 24 -45.12 34.31 32.51
CA THR A 24 -44.66 32.93 32.32
C THR A 24 -43.48 32.96 31.36
N PRO A 25 -42.26 32.58 31.78
CA PRO A 25 -41.20 32.31 30.83
C PRO A 25 -41.74 31.26 29.86
N LEU A 26 -41.40 31.36 28.58
CA LEU A 26 -41.69 30.37 27.53
C LEU A 26 -40.94 29.05 27.82
N LEU A 27 -41.13 28.47 29.00
CA LEU A 27 -40.91 27.06 29.23
C LEU A 27 -41.98 26.39 28.41
N LEU A 28 -41.57 25.86 27.25
CA LEU A 28 -42.22 24.72 26.62
C LEU A 28 -42.68 23.83 27.79
N THR A 29 -43.98 23.80 28.08
CA THR A 29 -44.51 22.99 29.16
C THR A 29 -44.18 21.55 28.78
N TYR A 30 -43.08 21.04 29.31
CA TYR A 30 -42.59 19.69 29.09
C TYR A 30 -43.67 18.77 29.65
N ASN A 31 -44.55 18.31 28.77
CA ASN A 31 -45.53 17.32 29.15
C ASN A 31 -44.79 15.99 29.28
N PRO A 32 -44.60 15.44 30.49
CA PRO A 32 -43.79 14.23 30.70
C PRO A 32 -44.33 13.00 29.97
N ASN A 33 -45.58 13.05 29.49
CA ASN A 33 -46.22 12.01 28.69
C ASN A 33 -45.86 12.06 27.19
N TYR A 34 -45.27 13.16 26.68
CA TYR A 34 -45.00 13.30 25.24
C TYR A 34 -43.89 12.38 24.72
N ASN A 35 -43.09 11.77 25.61
CA ASN A 35 -41.92 10.98 25.21
C ASN A 35 -41.93 9.53 25.72
N TRP A 36 -43.10 8.95 25.94
CA TRP A 36 -43.19 7.61 26.54
C TRP A 36 -42.61 6.50 25.63
N VAL A 37 -42.84 6.58 24.30
CA VAL A 37 -42.32 5.58 23.35
C VAL A 37 -40.80 5.59 23.32
N TYR A 38 -40.19 6.78 23.36
CA TYR A 38 -38.74 6.91 23.48
C TYR A 38 -38.22 6.26 24.75
N LYS A 39 -38.84 6.51 25.91
CA LYS A 39 -38.43 5.89 27.19
C LYS A 39 -38.55 4.37 27.19
N ARG A 40 -39.38 3.79 26.31
CA ARG A 40 -39.51 2.33 26.17
C ARG A 40 -38.55 1.72 25.16
N LEU A 41 -38.13 2.48 24.15
CA LEU A 41 -37.22 2.02 23.12
C LEU A 41 -35.76 2.31 23.45
N VAL A 42 -35.49 3.42 24.14
CA VAL A 42 -34.15 3.95 24.42
C VAL A 42 -33.86 3.81 25.91
N SER A 43 -32.87 2.97 26.23
CA SER A 43 -32.52 2.63 27.61
C SER A 43 -31.48 3.58 28.21
N SER A 44 -30.66 4.22 27.36
CA SER A 44 -29.62 5.16 27.79
C SER A 44 -29.24 6.10 26.64
N GLU A 45 -28.47 7.16 26.94
CA GLU A 45 -27.99 8.13 25.93
C GLU A 45 -27.10 7.48 24.85
N ASN A 46 -26.39 6.39 25.20
CA ASN A 46 -25.51 5.65 24.28
C ASN A 46 -26.18 4.42 23.65
N ASP A 47 -27.51 4.29 23.78
CA ASP A 47 -28.27 3.17 23.21
C ASP A 47 -28.54 3.41 21.71
N LEU A 48 -27.55 3.08 20.88
CA LEU A 48 -27.65 3.22 19.43
C LEU A 48 -28.82 2.43 18.83
N VAL A 49 -29.04 1.20 19.30
CA VAL A 49 -30.14 0.35 18.81
C VAL A 49 -31.48 0.98 19.17
N GLY A 50 -31.63 1.43 20.42
CA GLY A 50 -32.82 2.14 20.86
C GLY A 50 -33.07 3.44 20.09
N ALA A 51 -32.02 4.23 19.84
CA ALA A 51 -32.13 5.46 19.07
C ALA A 51 -32.62 5.21 17.64
N ILE A 52 -32.05 4.21 16.97
CA ILE A 52 -32.50 3.80 15.62
C ILE A 52 -33.93 3.23 15.67
N ALA A 53 -34.27 2.43 16.67
CA ALA A 53 -35.62 1.90 16.85
C ALA A 53 -36.66 3.03 17.02
N TYR A 54 -36.30 4.10 17.72
CA TYR A 54 -37.17 5.28 17.86
C TYR A 54 -37.33 6.04 16.54
N VAL A 55 -36.27 6.16 15.73
CA VAL A 55 -36.36 6.73 14.37
C VAL A 55 -37.31 5.90 13.51
N LEU A 56 -37.18 4.56 13.52
CA LEU A 56 -38.07 3.65 12.79
C LEU A 56 -39.54 3.79 13.23
N TYR A 57 -39.80 3.98 14.53
CA TYR A 57 -41.14 4.29 15.03
C TYR A 57 -41.69 5.61 14.46
N LYS A 58 -40.86 6.66 14.43
CA LYS A 58 -41.27 7.97 13.89
C LYS A 58 -41.52 7.92 12.39
N GLU A 59 -40.71 7.17 11.66
CA GLU A 59 -40.92 6.90 10.24
C GLU A 59 -42.27 6.20 10.00
N HIS A 60 -42.57 5.14 10.76
CA HIS A 60 -43.86 4.46 10.66
C HIS A 60 -45.05 5.37 11.01
N LYS A 61 -44.87 6.30 11.95
CA LYS A 61 -45.90 7.31 12.26
C LYS A 61 -46.13 8.26 11.08
N ILE A 62 -45.07 8.70 10.40
CA ILE A 62 -45.17 9.56 9.22
C ILE A 62 -45.87 8.79 8.09
N GLU A 63 -45.48 7.54 7.84
CA GLU A 63 -46.12 6.68 6.83
C GLU A 63 -47.62 6.52 7.08
N PHE A 64 -48.00 6.27 8.34
CA PHE A 64 -49.40 6.20 8.74
C PHE A 64 -50.16 7.51 8.44
N ILE A 65 -49.59 8.66 8.79
CA ILE A 65 -50.20 9.98 8.55
C ILE A 65 -50.40 10.21 7.06
N LEU A 66 -49.33 10.05 6.27
CA LEU A 66 -49.34 10.25 4.82
C LEU A 66 -50.35 9.33 4.12
N LYS A 67 -50.50 8.10 4.61
CA LYS A 67 -51.47 7.15 4.07
C LYS A 67 -52.91 7.61 4.29
N ILE A 68 -53.25 8.07 5.49
CA ILE A 68 -54.59 8.57 5.78
C ILE A 68 -54.88 9.87 5.01
N GLU A 69 -53.90 10.76 4.91
CA GLU A 69 -54.00 11.97 4.08
C GLU A 69 -54.26 11.62 2.61
N ALA A 70 -53.56 10.63 2.06
CA ALA A 70 -53.77 10.18 0.70
C ALA A 70 -55.16 9.53 0.48
N ASP A 71 -55.64 8.76 1.47
CA ASP A 71 -56.90 8.01 1.36
C ASP A 71 -58.14 8.90 1.61
N THR A 72 -58.01 9.93 2.44
CA THR A 72 -59.15 10.77 2.88
C THR A 72 -59.09 12.22 2.41
N GLY A 73 -57.92 12.68 1.94
CA GLY A 73 -57.66 14.08 1.59
C GLY A 73 -57.55 15.01 2.80
N SER A 74 -57.36 14.48 4.00
CA SER A 74 -57.28 15.25 5.25
C SER A 74 -56.39 14.57 6.28
N ASP A 75 -55.88 15.35 7.24
CA ASP A 75 -55.05 14.84 8.33
C ASP A 75 -55.79 13.78 9.18
N PRO A 76 -55.06 12.84 9.82
CA PRO A 76 -55.69 11.84 10.67
C PRO A 76 -56.44 12.45 11.85
N SER A 77 -57.62 11.91 12.12
CA SER A 77 -58.40 12.30 13.30
C SER A 77 -57.67 11.91 14.59
N SER A 78 -58.04 12.57 15.70
CA SER A 78 -57.48 12.23 17.01
C SER A 78 -57.73 10.78 17.43
N GLU A 79 -58.83 10.19 16.97
CA GLU A 79 -59.14 8.78 17.21
C GLU A 79 -58.23 7.84 16.43
N GLN A 80 -57.96 8.15 15.16
CA GLN A 80 -57.02 7.39 14.33
C GLN A 80 -55.59 7.46 14.90
N LEU A 81 -55.16 8.63 15.35
CA LEU A 81 -53.86 8.79 16.02
C LEU A 81 -53.78 8.01 17.33
N ARG A 82 -54.87 7.98 18.12
CA ARG A 82 -54.95 7.18 19.35
C ARG A 82 -54.88 5.68 19.04
N ALA A 83 -55.56 5.21 18.00
CA ALA A 83 -55.52 3.82 17.57
C ALA A 83 -54.10 3.42 17.12
N PHE A 84 -53.47 4.23 16.28
CA PHE A 84 -52.06 4.04 15.88
C PHE A 84 -51.15 3.94 17.10
N HIS A 85 -51.35 4.82 18.07
CA HIS A 85 -50.55 4.85 19.28
C HIS A 85 -50.71 3.58 20.12
N GLN A 86 -51.94 3.14 20.34
CA GLN A 86 -52.23 1.90 21.08
C GLN A 86 -51.58 0.69 20.41
N GLN A 87 -51.67 0.60 19.08
CA GLN A 87 -51.09 -0.50 18.31
C GLN A 87 -49.56 -0.47 18.28
N SER A 88 -48.97 0.70 18.01
CA SER A 88 -47.51 0.86 17.85
C SER A 88 -46.75 0.67 19.16
N CYS A 89 -47.47 0.73 20.28
CA CYS A 89 -46.87 0.61 21.60
C CYS A 89 -47.17 -0.70 22.33
N LEU A 90 -47.81 -1.64 21.64
CA LEU A 90 -47.79 -3.05 22.03
C LEU A 90 -46.33 -3.54 22.10
N ASP A 91 -46.07 -4.45 23.03
CA ASP A 91 -44.71 -4.97 23.26
C ASP A 91 -44.12 -5.63 22.02
N SER A 92 -44.95 -6.33 21.24
CA SER A 92 -44.56 -6.92 19.96
C SER A 92 -44.15 -5.87 18.92
N SER A 93 -44.87 -4.75 18.84
CA SER A 93 -44.55 -3.64 17.93
C SER A 93 -43.22 -3.00 18.32
N LEU A 94 -43.01 -2.72 19.62
CA LEU A 94 -41.77 -2.14 20.12
C LEU A 94 -40.58 -3.07 19.90
N ALA A 95 -40.75 -4.37 20.20
CA ALA A 95 -39.74 -5.39 19.92
C ALA A 95 -39.45 -5.49 18.41
N GLY A 96 -40.47 -5.33 17.56
CA GLY A 96 -40.32 -5.27 16.11
C GLY A 96 -39.39 -4.14 15.65
N PHE A 97 -39.56 -2.92 16.19
CA PHE A 97 -38.65 -1.80 15.90
C PHE A 97 -37.23 -2.05 16.39
N GLN A 98 -37.07 -2.61 17.60
CA GLN A 98 -35.75 -2.94 18.15
C GLN A 98 -35.02 -4.00 17.33
N ASN A 99 -35.72 -5.06 16.93
CA ASN A 99 -35.16 -6.12 16.09
C ASN A 99 -34.71 -5.60 14.71
N ARG A 100 -35.53 -4.75 14.09
CA ARG A 100 -35.17 -4.08 12.82
C ARG A 100 -33.94 -3.18 12.98
N ALA A 101 -33.90 -2.37 14.03
CA ALA A 101 -32.76 -1.52 14.35
C ALA A 101 -31.49 -2.34 14.57
N GLN A 102 -31.57 -3.43 15.32
CA GLN A 102 -30.44 -4.33 15.54
C GLN A 102 -29.95 -4.99 14.24
N GLY A 103 -30.87 -5.36 13.34
CA GLY A 103 -30.52 -5.81 12.00
C GLY A 103 -29.70 -4.80 11.22
N LEU A 104 -30.16 -3.54 11.16
CA LEU A 104 -29.45 -2.45 10.47
C LEU A 104 -28.05 -2.19 11.03
N VAL A 105 -27.92 -2.16 12.37
CA VAL A 105 -26.62 -1.96 13.02
C VAL A 105 -25.66 -3.12 12.71
N ASN A 106 -26.16 -4.36 12.79
CA ASN A 106 -25.35 -5.54 12.51
C ASN A 106 -24.90 -5.59 11.05
N GLU A 107 -25.77 -5.22 10.11
CA GLU A 107 -25.44 -5.16 8.69
C GLU A 107 -24.36 -4.09 8.42
N PHE A 108 -24.56 -2.88 8.96
CA PHE A 108 -23.59 -1.80 8.84
C PHE A 108 -22.21 -2.21 9.41
N LEU A 109 -22.19 -2.81 10.60
CA LEU A 109 -20.95 -3.24 11.24
C LEU A 109 -20.25 -4.34 10.45
N ARG A 110 -21.00 -5.32 9.93
CA ARG A 110 -20.45 -6.38 9.06
C ARG A 110 -19.84 -5.79 7.81
N ASN A 111 -20.55 -4.90 7.13
CA ASN A 111 -20.06 -4.27 5.90
C ASN A 111 -18.82 -3.42 6.18
N ALA A 112 -18.83 -2.61 7.23
CA ALA A 112 -17.67 -1.80 7.61
C ALA A 112 -16.45 -2.66 7.97
N LEU A 113 -16.64 -3.75 8.70
CA LEU A 113 -15.55 -4.66 9.08
C LEU A 113 -14.99 -5.40 7.85
N THR A 114 -15.85 -5.91 6.96
CA THR A 114 -15.44 -6.55 5.71
C THR A 114 -14.64 -5.58 4.84
N SER A 115 -15.16 -4.38 4.59
CA SER A 115 -14.45 -3.36 3.81
C SER A 115 -13.13 -2.94 4.45
N HIS A 116 -13.07 -2.90 5.79
CA HIS A 116 -11.82 -2.59 6.48
C HIS A 116 -10.79 -3.73 6.37
N ALA A 117 -11.23 -4.99 6.45
CA ALA A 117 -10.37 -6.15 6.25
C ALA A 117 -9.81 -6.19 4.82
N GLU A 118 -10.68 -6.02 3.81
CA GLU A 118 -10.29 -5.94 2.40
C GLU A 118 -9.28 -4.81 2.14
N TYR A 119 -9.49 -3.65 2.78
CA TYR A 119 -8.56 -2.53 2.69
C TYR A 119 -7.19 -2.87 3.29
N ILE A 120 -7.14 -3.52 4.46
CA ILE A 120 -5.87 -3.94 5.09
C ILE A 120 -5.13 -4.95 4.20
N GLU A 121 -5.84 -5.95 3.68
CA GLU A 121 -5.27 -6.97 2.79
C GLU A 121 -4.69 -6.33 1.52
N SER A 122 -5.45 -5.44 0.86
CA SER A 122 -4.96 -4.71 -0.32
C SER A 122 -3.71 -3.87 -0.02
N GLN A 123 -3.67 -3.19 1.12
CA GLN A 123 -2.49 -2.43 1.54
C GLN A 123 -1.27 -3.32 1.83
N ALA A 124 -1.48 -4.51 2.39
CA ALA A 124 -0.41 -5.47 2.65
C ALA A 124 0.17 -6.02 1.33
N ASP A 125 -0.69 -6.38 0.39
CA ASP A 125 -0.30 -6.88 -0.94
C ASP A 125 0.50 -5.83 -1.72
N GLN A 126 0.01 -4.58 -1.76
CA GLN A 126 0.73 -3.48 -2.40
C GLN A 126 2.14 -3.27 -1.82
N ARG A 127 2.24 -3.27 -0.48
CA ARG A 127 3.54 -3.12 0.19
C ARG A 127 4.46 -4.32 -0.08
N MET A 128 3.91 -5.52 -0.20
CA MET A 128 4.70 -6.71 -0.52
C MET A 128 5.22 -6.63 -1.96
N GLU A 129 4.37 -6.26 -2.92
CA GLU A 129 4.75 -6.11 -4.33
C GLU A 129 5.85 -5.04 -4.50
N GLU A 130 5.70 -3.89 -3.83
CA GLU A 130 6.72 -2.84 -3.84
C GLU A 130 8.06 -3.33 -3.27
N ARG A 131 8.04 -4.04 -2.13
CA ARG A 131 9.25 -4.60 -1.51
C ARG A 131 9.93 -5.64 -2.40
N VAL A 132 9.15 -6.53 -3.03
CA VAL A 132 9.68 -7.53 -3.97
C VAL A 132 10.34 -6.82 -5.16
N LYS A 133 9.68 -5.82 -5.74
CA LYS A 133 10.23 -5.06 -6.87
C LYS A 133 11.53 -4.34 -6.52
N LEU A 134 11.58 -3.68 -5.37
CA LEU A 134 12.80 -2.99 -4.90
C LEU A 134 13.93 -4.00 -4.64
N ALA A 135 13.61 -5.14 -4.01
CA ALA A 135 14.57 -6.20 -3.77
C ALA A 135 15.10 -6.79 -5.09
N THR A 136 14.25 -7.06 -6.08
CA THR A 136 14.68 -7.59 -7.38
C THR A 136 15.51 -6.58 -8.17
N GLN A 137 15.12 -5.30 -8.18
CA GLN A 137 15.91 -4.24 -8.84
C GLN A 137 17.30 -4.10 -8.24
N SER A 138 17.40 -4.05 -6.91
CA SER A 138 18.71 -3.98 -6.24
C SER A 138 19.59 -5.22 -6.50
N LEU A 139 18.98 -6.37 -6.76
CA LEU A 139 19.68 -7.61 -7.09
C LEU A 139 20.19 -7.59 -8.55
N GLU A 140 19.38 -7.09 -9.48
CA GLU A 140 19.76 -6.91 -10.89
C GLU A 140 20.91 -5.92 -11.07
N GLU A 141 20.89 -4.81 -10.31
CA GLU A 141 21.99 -3.84 -10.28
C GLU A 141 23.30 -4.48 -9.81
N GLN A 142 23.25 -5.27 -8.73
CA GLN A 142 24.43 -5.99 -8.23
C GLN A 142 24.97 -7.02 -9.23
N ILE A 143 24.08 -7.78 -9.90
CA ILE A 143 24.48 -8.73 -10.94
C ILE A 143 25.17 -8.01 -12.11
N THR A 144 24.64 -6.85 -12.52
CA THR A 144 25.22 -6.06 -13.62
C THR A 144 26.60 -5.53 -13.26
N VAL A 145 26.78 -5.01 -12.04
CA VAL A 145 28.08 -4.55 -11.54
C VAL A 145 29.08 -5.70 -11.48
N LEU A 146 28.66 -6.87 -10.97
CA LEU A 146 29.50 -8.07 -10.95
C LEU A 146 29.92 -8.51 -12.35
N GLN A 147 29.01 -8.51 -13.31
CA GLN A 147 29.28 -8.92 -14.69
C GLN A 147 30.27 -7.98 -15.37
N ASN A 148 30.11 -6.67 -15.17
CA ASN A 148 31.04 -5.66 -15.66
C ASN A 148 32.43 -5.86 -15.01
N THR A 149 32.48 -6.11 -13.70
CA THR A 149 33.73 -6.37 -12.98
C THR A 149 34.43 -7.63 -13.50
N ILE A 150 33.70 -8.71 -13.75
CA ILE A 150 34.23 -9.95 -14.32
C ILE A 150 34.77 -9.70 -15.73
N ASN A 151 34.04 -8.99 -16.59
CA ASN A 151 34.47 -8.67 -17.94
C ASN A 151 35.74 -7.82 -17.94
N THR A 152 35.81 -6.80 -17.08
CA THR A 152 37.00 -5.96 -16.93
C THR A 152 38.18 -6.77 -16.42
N ASN A 153 38.00 -7.59 -15.39
CA ASN A 153 39.07 -8.45 -14.87
C ASN A 153 39.53 -9.48 -15.90
N HIS A 154 38.61 -10.05 -16.69
CA HIS A 154 38.95 -10.98 -17.77
C HIS A 154 39.74 -10.28 -18.89
N GLN A 155 39.39 -9.03 -19.22
CA GLN A 155 40.18 -8.22 -20.15
C GLN A 155 41.58 -7.93 -19.60
N LEU A 156 41.70 -7.54 -18.34
CA LEU A 156 42.99 -7.29 -17.71
C LEU A 156 43.87 -8.55 -17.68
N VAL A 157 43.32 -9.70 -17.27
CA VAL A 157 44.04 -10.98 -17.26
C VAL A 157 44.43 -11.41 -18.66
N THR A 158 43.57 -11.26 -19.66
CA THR A 158 43.93 -11.59 -21.05
C THR A 158 44.98 -10.63 -21.60
N THR A 159 44.91 -9.33 -21.31
CA THR A 159 45.93 -8.34 -21.67
C THR A 159 47.27 -8.65 -20.99
N GLU A 160 47.29 -9.01 -19.70
CA GLU A 160 48.50 -9.41 -18.99
C GLU A 160 49.10 -10.71 -19.54
N ILE A 161 48.27 -11.71 -19.84
CA ILE A 161 48.72 -12.98 -20.44
C ILE A 161 49.29 -12.73 -21.85
N ILE A 162 48.63 -11.91 -22.66
CA ILE A 162 49.09 -11.55 -24.01
C ILE A 162 50.38 -10.75 -23.96
N ASN A 163 50.51 -9.81 -23.02
CA ASN A 163 51.73 -9.01 -22.87
C ASN A 163 52.92 -9.88 -22.39
N LYS A 164 52.69 -10.80 -21.44
CA LYS A 164 53.72 -11.77 -21.02
C LYS A 164 54.13 -12.73 -22.15
N LYS A 165 53.18 -13.21 -22.95
CA LYS A 165 53.49 -14.06 -24.14
C LYS A 165 54.17 -13.27 -25.26
N GLY A 166 53.80 -12.00 -25.46
CA GLY A 166 54.40 -11.11 -26.44
C GLY A 166 55.87 -10.81 -26.16
N ILE A 167 56.25 -10.65 -24.89
CA ILE A 167 57.65 -10.48 -24.49
C ILE A 167 58.47 -11.76 -24.75
N LEU A 168 57.93 -12.94 -24.44
CA LEU A 168 58.61 -14.22 -24.69
C LEU A 168 58.80 -14.48 -26.20
N ASN A 169 57.79 -14.20 -27.02
CA ASN A 169 57.92 -14.33 -28.48
C ASN A 169 58.94 -13.34 -29.05
N ARG A 170 58.95 -12.08 -28.60
CA ARG A 170 59.95 -11.08 -29.04
C ARG A 170 61.38 -11.42 -28.62
N LEU A 171 61.55 -12.07 -27.47
CA LEU A 171 62.87 -12.50 -26.99
C LEU A 171 63.40 -13.71 -27.77
N GLY A 172 62.52 -14.66 -28.12
CA GLY A 172 62.87 -15.80 -28.97
C GLY A 172 63.35 -15.38 -30.37
N GLU A 173 62.64 -14.46 -31.02
CA GLU A 173 63.00 -13.96 -32.35
C GLU A 173 64.32 -13.16 -32.34
N ALA A 174 64.53 -12.33 -31.31
CA ALA A 174 65.79 -11.60 -31.15
C ALA A 174 66.99 -12.55 -30.93
N PHE A 175 66.81 -13.60 -30.11
CA PHE A 175 67.86 -14.59 -29.86
C PHE A 175 68.21 -15.38 -31.13
N LEU A 176 67.21 -15.79 -31.92
CA LEU A 176 67.44 -16.50 -33.17
C LEU A 176 68.18 -15.64 -34.20
N ASN A 177 67.85 -14.36 -34.32
CA ASN A 177 68.57 -13.44 -35.21
C ASN A 177 70.02 -13.20 -34.76
N ILE A 178 70.26 -13.09 -33.45
CA ILE A 178 71.62 -12.99 -32.89
C ILE A 178 72.40 -14.28 -33.18
N LEU A 179 71.79 -15.45 -33.01
CA LEU A 179 72.43 -16.74 -33.27
C LEU A 179 72.78 -16.91 -34.76
N TYR A 180 71.89 -16.48 -35.64
CA TYR A 180 72.10 -16.53 -37.09
C TYR A 180 73.24 -15.60 -37.52
N GLY A 181 73.31 -14.39 -36.94
CA GLY A 181 74.44 -13.48 -37.14
C GLY A 181 75.76 -14.08 -36.68
N LEU A 182 75.79 -14.68 -35.49
CA LEU A 182 76.97 -15.38 -34.96
C LEU A 182 77.37 -16.59 -35.80
N ALA A 183 76.40 -17.34 -36.34
CA ALA A 183 76.66 -18.47 -37.22
C ALA A 183 77.30 -18.02 -38.54
N ILE A 184 76.81 -16.93 -39.15
CA ILE A 184 77.44 -16.36 -40.36
C ILE A 184 78.86 -15.87 -40.06
N ILE A 185 79.07 -15.18 -38.93
CA ILE A 185 80.40 -14.70 -38.52
C ILE A 185 81.35 -15.88 -38.27
N ALA A 186 80.88 -16.97 -37.65
CA ALA A 186 81.65 -18.18 -37.43
C ALA A 186 82.02 -18.89 -38.76
N ILE A 187 81.09 -18.95 -39.71
CA ILE A 187 81.34 -19.52 -41.04
C ILE A 187 82.36 -18.67 -41.80
N VAL A 188 82.17 -17.35 -41.87
CA VAL A 188 83.09 -16.45 -42.58
C VAL A 188 84.47 -16.40 -41.89
N GLY A 189 84.51 -16.32 -40.56
CA GLY A 189 85.75 -16.35 -39.78
C GLY A 189 86.49 -17.69 -39.87
N GLY A 190 85.76 -18.81 -39.91
CA GLY A 190 86.31 -20.15 -40.07
C GLY A 190 86.92 -20.39 -41.45
N VAL A 191 86.35 -19.79 -42.50
CA VAL A 191 86.89 -19.88 -43.87
C VAL A 191 88.19 -19.09 -44.05
N PHE A 192 88.32 -17.92 -43.43
CA PHE A 192 89.51 -17.07 -43.59
C PHE A 192 90.67 -17.37 -42.62
N ASN A 193 90.41 -17.93 -41.43
CA ASN A 193 91.41 -18.16 -40.38
C ASN A 193 91.37 -19.58 -39.77
N GLY A 194 91.04 -20.57 -40.62
CA GLY A 194 90.88 -21.98 -40.26
C GLY A 194 91.94 -22.52 -39.29
N TYR A 195 91.45 -23.26 -38.29
CA TYR A 195 92.14 -23.87 -37.13
C TYR A 195 92.52 -22.97 -35.95
N LYS A 196 92.90 -21.71 -36.15
CA LYS A 196 93.38 -20.87 -35.03
C LYS A 196 92.25 -20.40 -34.09
N TRP A 197 91.06 -20.17 -34.65
CA TRP A 197 89.87 -19.75 -33.90
C TRP A 197 89.29 -20.87 -33.02
N ILE A 198 89.33 -22.11 -33.50
CA ILE A 198 88.82 -23.28 -32.79
C ILE A 198 89.63 -23.52 -31.49
N SER A 199 90.95 -23.33 -31.52
CA SER A 199 91.77 -23.42 -30.30
C SER A 199 91.57 -22.25 -29.33
N SER A 200 91.30 -21.03 -29.81
CA SER A 200 91.05 -19.89 -28.91
C SER A 200 89.71 -19.98 -28.20
N LEU A 201 88.70 -20.59 -28.83
CA LEU A 201 87.43 -20.88 -28.18
C LEU A 201 87.58 -21.93 -27.09
N ASN A 202 88.40 -22.95 -27.33
CA ASN A 202 88.68 -23.98 -26.32
C ASN A 202 89.39 -23.38 -25.10
N ASN A 203 90.39 -22.52 -25.33
CA ASN A 203 91.10 -21.82 -24.26
C ASN A 203 90.21 -20.77 -23.53
N ALA A 204 89.28 -20.12 -24.24
CA ALA A 204 88.34 -19.17 -23.64
C ALA A 204 87.26 -19.89 -22.81
N ALA A 205 86.81 -21.07 -23.26
CA ALA A 205 85.89 -21.94 -22.53
C ALA A 205 86.57 -22.55 -21.28
N GLU A 206 87.85 -22.90 -21.36
CA GLU A 206 88.65 -23.33 -20.19
C GLU A 206 88.84 -22.19 -19.19
N ASN A 207 89.10 -20.94 -19.62
CA ASN A 207 89.23 -19.80 -18.71
C ASN A 207 87.89 -19.31 -18.13
N ALA A 208 86.79 -19.38 -18.88
CA ALA A 208 85.47 -18.92 -18.42
C ALA A 208 84.75 -19.94 -17.51
N SER A 209 85.10 -21.23 -17.61
CA SER A 209 84.56 -22.28 -16.76
C SER A 209 85.30 -22.44 -15.43
N GLY A 210 86.45 -21.76 -15.24
CA GLY A 210 87.16 -21.74 -13.96
C GLY A 210 87.59 -23.11 -13.45
N ILE A 211 87.66 -24.12 -14.33
CA ILE A 211 88.16 -25.45 -13.98
C ILE A 211 89.66 -25.48 -14.27
N ASN A 212 90.43 -24.81 -13.41
CA ASN A 212 91.85 -25.08 -13.32
C ASN A 212 92.07 -26.42 -12.60
N LYS A 213 93.01 -27.21 -13.10
CA LYS A 213 93.94 -27.91 -12.22
C LYS A 213 95.09 -26.98 -11.90
#